data_AF-A0A2D6PTD3-F1
#
_entry.id   AF-A0A2D6PTD3-F1
#
_cell.length_a   1.000
_cell.length_b   1.000
_cell.length_c   1.000
_cell.angle_alpha   90.00
_cell.angle_beta   90.00
_cell.angle_gamma   90.00
#
_symmetry.space_group_name_H-M   'P 1'
#
loop_
_entity.id
_entity.type
_entity.pdbx_description
1 polymer ?
#
loop_
_entity_poly.entity_id
_entity_poly.type
_entity_poly.pdbx_seq_one_letter_code
_entity_poly.pdbx_strand_id
1 'polypeptide(L)'
;MTTSIFSIAVAALVLAAPLAGQTHLAGVRPDAGGISRTLKQERRRLESVRADQKKATALVRKALVSRSSSRAIASLKRAKSYLDRAVTRLNRYRLIESKDPVISGLSAELFGALRERAVETSLHLAAAYNVRGSYSKALHWSNTALSMEPKSQKALEQRARVEQSASERGYYPPFRFSLRRAVIPWCGHGW
;
A
#
# COMPACT_ATOMS: atom_id res chain seq x y z
N MET A 1 -39.68 8.31 -7.75
CA MET A 1 -39.88 9.29 -6.67
C MET A 1 -40.49 8.58 -5.49
N THR A 2 -39.67 8.15 -4.54
CA THR A 2 -40.13 7.70 -3.20
C THR A 2 -39.04 8.08 -2.21
N THR A 3 -39.33 9.12 -1.45
CA THR A 3 -38.61 9.59 -0.28
C THR A 3 -38.77 8.58 0.84
N SER A 4 -37.68 8.19 1.52
CA SER A 4 -37.78 7.50 2.80
C SER A 4 -36.86 8.16 3.82
N ILE A 5 -37.54 8.74 4.80
CA ILE A 5 -37.09 9.48 5.96
C ILE A 5 -36.76 8.44 7.04
N PHE A 6 -35.55 8.45 7.58
CA PHE A 6 -35.29 7.86 8.90
C PHE A 6 -34.32 8.74 9.68
N SER A 7 -34.92 9.66 10.44
CA SER A 7 -34.37 10.24 11.66
C SER A 7 -34.27 9.15 12.72
N ILE A 8 -33.07 8.86 13.22
CA ILE A 8 -32.90 8.32 14.58
C ILE A 8 -31.77 9.10 15.25
N ALA A 9 -32.19 9.99 16.13
CA ALA A 9 -31.36 10.64 17.11
C ALA A 9 -30.80 9.58 18.08
N VAL A 10 -29.48 9.51 18.22
CA VAL A 10 -28.83 8.82 19.34
C VAL A 10 -28.23 9.89 20.22
N ALA A 11 -28.99 10.25 21.25
CA ALA A 11 -28.53 11.00 22.39
C ALA A 11 -27.52 10.14 23.16
N ALA A 12 -26.24 10.51 23.12
CA ALA A 12 -25.22 9.98 24.01
C ALA A 12 -24.93 11.02 25.11
N LEU A 13 -25.52 10.74 26.25
CA LEU A 13 -25.36 11.33 27.57
C LEU A 13 -23.86 11.46 27.94
N VAL A 14 -23.30 12.66 27.87
CA VAL A 14 -21.97 12.96 28.44
C VAL A 14 -22.17 13.41 29.88
N LEU A 15 -22.03 12.45 30.80
CA LEU A 15 -21.93 12.68 32.23
C LEU A 15 -20.63 13.44 32.53
N ALA A 16 -20.81 14.61 33.14
CA ALA A 16 -19.75 15.42 33.72
C ALA A 16 -19.06 14.67 34.86
N ALA A 17 -17.73 14.53 34.77
CA ALA A 17 -16.88 14.14 35.89
C ALA A 17 -16.09 15.37 36.38
N PRO A 18 -15.98 15.60 37.70
CA PRO A 18 -15.33 16.78 38.24
C PRO A 18 -13.80 16.65 38.19
N LEU A 19 -13.18 17.69 37.66
CA LEU A 19 -11.75 17.95 37.65
C LEU A 19 -11.30 18.36 39.07
N ALA A 20 -10.60 17.48 39.78
CA ALA A 20 -9.85 17.85 40.97
C ALA A 20 -8.58 16.99 41.07
N GLY A 21 -7.50 17.54 40.53
CA GLY A 21 -6.18 16.91 40.53
C GLY A 21 -5.16 17.87 39.93
N GLN A 22 -4.89 18.99 40.62
CA GLN A 22 -3.78 19.90 40.34
C GLN A 22 -2.47 19.14 40.50
N THR A 23 -1.96 18.56 39.42
CA THR A 23 -0.55 18.22 39.31
C THR A 23 0.20 19.48 38.91
N HIS A 24 1.12 19.92 39.76
CA HIS A 24 2.12 20.94 39.47
C HIS A 24 2.81 20.66 38.13
N LEU A 25 2.31 21.26 37.06
CA LEU A 25 2.99 21.36 35.78
C LEU A 25 4.11 22.39 35.97
N ALA A 26 5.27 21.92 36.43
CA ALA A 26 6.52 22.64 36.24
C ALA A 26 6.62 22.95 34.75
N GLY A 27 6.49 24.24 34.42
CA GLY A 27 6.50 24.77 33.07
C GLY A 27 7.86 24.56 32.41
N VAL A 28 8.10 23.36 31.90
CA VAL A 28 9.13 23.12 30.90
C VAL A 28 8.61 23.77 29.63
N ARG A 29 8.89 25.06 29.46
CA ARG A 29 8.74 25.73 28.16
C ARG A 29 9.57 24.91 27.16
N PRO A 30 8.94 24.30 26.13
CA PRO A 30 9.72 23.60 25.13
C PRO A 30 10.60 24.63 24.45
N ASP A 31 11.92 24.49 24.59
CA ASP A 31 12.88 25.34 23.89
C ASP A 31 12.54 25.32 22.40
N ALA A 32 12.23 26.49 21.83
CA ALA A 32 11.87 26.63 20.42
C ALA A 32 12.93 26.02 19.47
N GLY A 33 14.18 25.89 19.94
CA GLY A 33 15.26 25.21 19.22
C GLY A 33 15.10 23.69 19.08
N GLY A 34 14.42 23.02 20.02
CA GLY A 34 14.20 21.57 19.98
C GLY A 34 13.23 21.14 18.88
N ILE A 35 12.12 21.88 18.73
CA ILE A 35 11.08 21.63 17.73
C ILE A 35 11.63 21.77 16.30
N SER A 36 12.53 22.74 16.08
CA SER A 36 13.16 22.92 14.76
C SER A 36 14.04 21.73 14.34
N ARG A 37 14.75 21.12 15.29
CA ARG A 37 15.65 19.98 15.02
C ARG A 37 14.87 18.71 14.66
N THR A 38 13.79 18.43 15.37
CA THR A 38 12.94 17.25 15.12
C THR A 38 12.26 17.34 13.76
N LEU A 39 11.64 18.48 13.43
CA LEU A 39 11.02 18.70 12.12
C LEU A 39 12.01 18.60 10.96
N LYS A 40 13.23 19.13 11.14
CA LYS A 40 14.31 19.01 10.13
C LYS A 40 14.70 17.54 9.93
N GLN A 41 14.73 16.73 10.98
CA GLN A 41 15.03 15.30 10.89
C GLN A 41 13.92 14.54 10.17
N GLU A 42 12.65 14.84 10.46
CA GLU A 42 11.50 14.22 9.80
C GLU A 42 11.41 14.57 8.32
N ARG A 43 11.71 15.82 7.95
CA ARG A 43 11.82 16.22 6.53
C ARG A 43 12.88 15.40 5.80
N ARG A 44 14.09 15.27 6.37
CA ARG A 44 15.16 14.42 5.80
C ARG A 44 14.74 12.96 5.64
N ARG A 45 13.98 12.43 6.60
CA ARG A 45 13.42 11.07 6.54
C ARG A 45 12.46 10.94 5.36
N LEU A 46 11.52 11.86 5.18
CA LEU A 46 10.58 11.85 4.04
C LEU A 46 11.28 12.05 2.69
N GLU A 47 12.29 12.92 2.62
CA GLU A 47 13.12 13.10 1.42
C GLU A 47 13.80 11.82 0.99
N SER A 48 14.29 11.01 1.94
CA SER A 48 14.88 9.70 1.64
C SER A 48 13.87 8.73 0.98
N VAL A 49 12.61 8.78 1.39
CA VAL A 49 11.52 7.96 0.81
C VAL A 49 11.18 8.45 -0.59
N ARG A 50 11.08 9.78 -0.78
CA ARG A 50 10.89 10.38 -2.11
C ARG A 50 12.04 10.06 -3.07
N ALA A 51 13.27 9.99 -2.58
CA ALA A 51 14.42 9.60 -3.40
C ALA A 51 14.30 8.15 -3.91
N ASP A 52 13.84 7.22 -3.07
CA ASP A 52 13.58 5.84 -3.50
C ASP A 52 12.42 5.75 -4.49
N GLN A 53 11.35 6.52 -4.28
CA GLN A 53 10.23 6.63 -5.23
C GLN A 53 10.72 7.13 -6.60
N LYS A 54 11.54 8.19 -6.65
CA LYS A 54 12.13 8.71 -7.89
C LYS A 54 13.01 7.67 -8.60
N LYS A 55 13.80 6.90 -7.85
CA LYS A 55 14.60 5.80 -8.41
C LYS A 55 13.71 4.70 -8.99
N ALA A 56 12.64 4.34 -8.29
CA ALA A 56 11.68 3.36 -8.78
C ALA A 56 11.01 3.82 -10.08
N THR A 57 10.54 5.07 -10.17
CA THR A 57 9.89 5.59 -11.39
C THR A 57 10.84 5.65 -12.57
N ALA A 58 12.11 6.03 -12.35
CA ALA A 58 13.13 6.00 -13.39
C ALA A 58 13.37 4.57 -13.92
N LEU A 59 13.38 3.57 -13.04
CA LEU A 59 13.54 2.16 -13.41
C LEU A 59 12.33 1.59 -14.15
N VAL A 60 11.11 1.98 -13.76
CA VAL A 60 9.89 1.61 -14.49
C VAL A 60 9.93 2.20 -15.89
N ARG A 61 10.23 3.50 -16.04
CA ARG A 61 10.39 4.14 -17.35
C ARG A 61 11.43 3.43 -18.21
N LYS A 62 12.59 3.11 -17.63
CA LYS A 62 13.65 2.35 -18.30
C LYS A 62 13.17 0.97 -18.76
N ALA A 63 12.33 0.30 -17.97
CA ALA A 63 11.78 -1.00 -18.32
C ALA A 63 10.81 -0.91 -19.50
N LEU A 64 9.94 0.11 -19.52
CA LEU A 64 8.92 0.30 -20.56
C LEU A 64 9.53 0.60 -21.93
N VAL A 65 10.69 1.26 -21.98
CA VAL A 65 11.40 1.54 -23.25
C VAL A 65 12.41 0.45 -23.64
N SER A 66 12.61 -0.57 -22.80
CA SER A 66 13.61 -1.61 -23.04
C SER A 66 13.12 -2.60 -24.09
N ARG A 67 13.85 -2.73 -25.20
CA ARG A 67 13.62 -3.77 -26.23
C ARG A 67 13.87 -5.20 -25.74
N SER A 68 14.68 -5.37 -24.68
CA SER A 68 14.97 -6.68 -24.10
C SER A 68 14.02 -6.96 -22.93
N SER A 69 13.24 -8.04 -23.05
CA SER A 69 12.31 -8.50 -22.01
C SER A 69 13.02 -8.83 -20.69
N SER A 70 14.21 -9.45 -20.75
CA SER A 70 15.02 -9.74 -19.55
C SER A 70 15.50 -8.47 -18.84
N ARG A 71 15.96 -7.46 -19.58
CA ARG A 71 16.38 -6.16 -19.00
C ARG A 71 15.19 -5.39 -18.41
N ALA A 72 14.03 -5.46 -19.07
CA ALA A 72 12.80 -4.86 -18.57
C ALA A 72 12.38 -5.49 -17.23
N ILE A 73 12.31 -6.83 -17.16
CA ILE A 73 11.97 -7.57 -15.94
C ILE A 73 12.96 -7.26 -14.82
N ALA A 74 14.27 -7.26 -15.09
CA ALA A 74 15.28 -6.93 -14.10
C ALA A 74 15.11 -5.49 -13.55
N SER A 75 14.79 -4.54 -14.42
CA SER A 75 14.55 -3.15 -14.03
C SER A 75 13.28 -3.01 -13.18
N LEU A 76 12.19 -3.69 -13.55
CA LEU A 76 10.94 -3.70 -12.77
C LEU A 76 11.13 -4.35 -11.39
N LYS A 77 11.89 -5.45 -11.28
CA LYS A 77 12.22 -6.06 -9.98
C LYS A 77 13.00 -5.11 -9.08
N ARG A 78 13.98 -4.39 -9.64
CA ARG A 78 14.72 -3.37 -8.89
C ARG A 78 13.79 -2.24 -8.46
N ALA A 79 12.91 -1.77 -9.34
CA ALA A 79 11.92 -0.74 -9.02
C ALA A 79 11.04 -1.19 -7.83
N LYS A 80 10.51 -2.42 -7.87
CA LYS A 80 9.74 -3.01 -6.78
C LYS A 80 10.52 -3.03 -5.46
N SER A 81 11.79 -3.43 -5.49
CA SER A 81 12.66 -3.39 -4.30
C SER A 81 12.87 -1.98 -3.73
N TYR A 82 12.94 -0.94 -4.56
CA TYR A 82 12.97 0.45 -4.08
C TYR A 82 11.64 0.84 -3.42
N LEU A 83 10.51 0.46 -4.01
CA LEU A 83 9.18 0.74 -3.45
C LEU A 83 8.98 0.01 -2.11
N ASP A 84 9.37 -1.25 -2.01
CA ASP A 84 9.24 -2.02 -0.76
C ASP A 84 10.09 -1.44 0.36
N ARG A 85 11.30 -0.97 0.04
CA ARG A 85 12.16 -0.24 1.00
C ARG A 85 11.53 1.09 1.41
N ALA A 86 10.96 1.84 0.47
CA ALA A 86 10.29 3.10 0.73
C ALA A 86 9.09 2.92 1.67
N VAL A 87 8.22 1.93 1.40
CA VAL A 87 7.09 1.56 2.26
C VAL A 87 7.55 1.11 3.64
N THR A 88 8.58 0.26 3.72
CA THR A 88 9.14 -0.20 5.00
C THR A 88 9.65 0.97 5.84
N ARG A 89 10.37 1.92 5.24
CA ARG A 89 10.83 3.12 5.94
C ARG A 89 9.68 3.99 6.40
N LEU A 90 8.67 4.20 5.54
CA LEU A 90 7.51 5.02 5.87
C LEU A 90 6.70 4.41 7.02
N ASN A 91 6.52 3.09 7.05
CA ASN A 91 5.88 2.39 8.16
C ASN A 91 6.68 2.54 9.46
N ARG A 92 8.01 2.47 9.41
CA ARG A 92 8.86 2.74 10.59
C ARG A 92 8.71 4.19 11.08
N TYR A 93 8.56 5.15 10.18
CA TYR A 93 8.36 6.55 10.56
C TYR A 93 6.97 6.80 11.13
N ARG A 94 5.94 6.09 10.65
CA ARG A 94 4.58 6.16 11.20
C ARG A 94 4.51 5.68 12.64
N LEU A 95 5.27 4.63 13.00
CA LEU A 95 5.38 4.16 14.39
C LEU A 95 5.99 5.19 15.36
N ILE A 96 6.67 6.23 14.84
CA ILE A 96 7.28 7.28 15.65
C ILE A 96 6.28 8.44 15.90
N GLU A 97 5.04 8.35 15.39
CA GLU A 97 3.94 9.34 15.53
C GLU A 97 4.42 10.80 15.62
N SER A 98 4.62 11.42 14.45
CA SER A 98 4.75 12.88 14.38
C SER A 98 3.44 13.50 14.86
N LYS A 99 3.50 14.29 15.94
CA LYS A 99 2.38 15.14 16.40
C LYS A 99 2.05 16.26 15.41
N ASP A 100 2.94 16.54 14.44
CA ASP A 100 2.73 17.55 13.41
C ASP A 100 1.74 17.04 12.33
N PRO A 101 0.59 17.71 12.14
CA PRO A 101 -0.41 17.31 11.15
C PRO A 101 0.10 17.42 9.70
N VAL A 102 1.03 18.33 9.41
CA VAL A 102 1.59 18.52 8.05
C VAL A 102 2.40 17.29 7.65
N ILE A 103 3.22 16.78 8.57
CA ILE A 103 4.08 15.61 8.33
C ILE A 103 3.24 14.35 8.23
N SER A 104 2.19 14.25 9.06
CA SER A 104 1.20 13.17 8.97
C SER A 104 0.52 13.15 7.59
N GLY A 105 0.02 14.29 7.12
CA GLY A 105 -0.62 14.42 5.80
C GLY A 105 0.32 14.03 4.64
N LEU A 106 1.55 14.57 4.64
CA LEU A 106 2.56 14.25 3.63
C LEU A 106 2.92 12.75 3.62
N SER A 107 2.97 12.12 4.79
CA SER A 107 3.26 10.69 4.90
C SER A 107 2.13 9.83 4.33
N ALA A 108 0.87 10.22 4.57
CA ALA A 108 -0.31 9.51 4.05
C ALA A 108 -0.40 9.61 2.53
N GLU A 109 -0.19 10.82 1.98
CA GLU A 109 -0.14 11.05 0.53
C GLU A 109 0.96 10.22 -0.13
N LEU A 110 2.17 10.24 0.45
CA LEU A 110 3.30 9.48 -0.06
C LEU A 110 3.06 7.97 0.01
N PHE A 111 2.41 7.48 1.07
CA PHE A 111 2.04 6.08 1.20
C PHE A 111 1.07 5.64 0.11
N GLY A 112 0.04 6.44 -0.16
CA GLY A 112 -0.91 6.20 -1.26
C GLY A 112 -0.19 6.10 -2.60
N ALA A 113 0.65 7.09 -2.92
CA ALA A 113 1.42 7.13 -4.17
C ALA A 113 2.41 5.95 -4.31
N LEU A 114 3.03 5.51 -3.22
CA LEU A 114 3.92 4.35 -3.22
C LEU A 114 3.16 3.05 -3.45
N ARG A 115 1.99 2.88 -2.81
CA ARG A 115 1.14 1.70 -2.98
C ARG A 115 0.64 1.58 -4.41
N GLU A 116 0.09 2.66 -4.97
CA GLU A 116 -0.38 2.69 -6.35
C GLU A 116 0.75 2.31 -7.33
N ARG A 117 1.94 2.90 -7.15
CA ARG A 117 3.11 2.58 -7.99
C ARG A 117 3.57 1.13 -7.82
N ALA A 118 3.48 0.57 -6.61
CA ALA A 118 3.84 -0.82 -6.35
C ALA A 118 2.87 -1.80 -7.01
N VAL A 119 1.57 -1.48 -7.02
CA VAL A 119 0.53 -2.21 -7.76
C VAL A 119 0.84 -2.16 -9.25
N GLU A 120 1.02 -0.98 -9.84
CA GLU A 120 1.35 -0.80 -11.26
C GLU A 120 2.61 -1.59 -11.67
N THR A 121 3.68 -1.48 -10.88
CA THR A 121 4.94 -2.21 -11.13
C THR A 121 4.73 -3.73 -11.10
N SER A 122 3.88 -4.22 -10.20
CA SER A 122 3.55 -5.65 -10.09
C SER A 122 2.74 -6.13 -11.30
N LEU A 123 1.79 -5.32 -11.79
CA LEU A 123 1.05 -5.62 -13.02
C LEU A 123 1.95 -5.66 -14.25
N HIS A 124 2.92 -4.76 -14.37
CA HIS A 124 3.93 -4.82 -15.44
C HIS A 124 4.79 -6.08 -15.36
N LEU A 125 5.19 -6.51 -14.15
CA LEU A 125 5.90 -7.78 -13.97
C LEU A 125 5.04 -8.98 -14.37
N ALA A 126 3.76 -8.99 -13.98
CA ALA A 126 2.82 -10.03 -14.36
C ALA A 126 2.68 -10.14 -15.89
N ALA A 127 2.47 -9.01 -16.58
CA ALA A 127 2.40 -8.96 -18.02
C ALA A 127 3.69 -9.45 -18.71
N ALA A 128 4.85 -8.99 -18.24
CA ALA A 128 6.14 -9.40 -18.80
C ALA A 128 6.42 -10.90 -18.63
N TYR A 129 6.03 -11.50 -17.50
CA TYR A 129 6.15 -12.94 -17.29
C TYR A 129 5.11 -13.74 -18.08
N ASN A 130 3.90 -13.22 -18.29
CA ASN A 130 2.88 -13.85 -19.11
C ASN A 130 3.36 -14.01 -20.57
N VAL A 131 3.91 -12.94 -21.14
CA VAL A 131 4.46 -12.95 -22.51
C VAL A 131 5.60 -13.97 -22.65
N ARG A 132 6.41 -14.18 -21.59
CA ARG A 132 7.47 -15.20 -21.58
C ARG A 132 6.97 -16.64 -21.35
N GLY A 133 5.67 -16.87 -21.19
CA GLY A 133 5.10 -18.17 -20.85
C GLY A 133 5.42 -18.64 -19.43
N SER A 134 5.92 -17.76 -18.55
CA SER A 134 6.23 -18.08 -17.16
C SER A 134 5.01 -17.84 -16.26
N TYR A 135 3.94 -18.62 -16.47
CA TYR A 135 2.63 -18.38 -15.88
C TYR A 135 2.60 -18.38 -14.35
N SER A 136 3.38 -19.27 -13.70
CA SER A 136 3.49 -19.29 -12.23
C SER A 136 4.00 -17.95 -11.66
N LYS A 137 5.02 -17.38 -12.29
CA LYS A 137 5.55 -16.06 -11.91
C LYS A 137 4.57 -14.95 -12.24
N ALA A 138 3.89 -15.03 -13.38
CA ALA A 138 2.88 -14.05 -13.77
C ALA A 138 1.72 -14.01 -12.75
N LEU A 139 1.18 -15.16 -12.36
CA LEU A 139 0.15 -15.27 -11.32
C LEU A 139 0.62 -14.75 -9.96
N HIS A 140 1.86 -15.07 -9.57
CA HIS A 140 2.44 -14.54 -8.34
C HIS A 140 2.41 -13.00 -8.29
N TRP A 141 2.80 -12.33 -9.38
CA TRP A 141 2.80 -10.87 -9.44
C TRP A 141 1.39 -10.28 -9.55
N SER A 142 0.46 -10.92 -10.25
CA SER A 142 -0.97 -10.51 -10.24
C SER A 142 -1.57 -10.62 -8.84
N ASN A 143 -1.29 -11.70 -8.11
CA ASN A 143 -1.74 -11.88 -6.74
C ASN A 143 -1.08 -10.91 -5.77
N THR A 144 0.19 -10.55 -6.01
CA THR A 144 0.87 -9.49 -5.25
C THR A 144 0.15 -8.16 -5.43
N ALA A 145 -0.24 -7.79 -6.65
CA ALA A 145 -1.05 -6.60 -6.89
C ALA A 145 -2.40 -6.65 -6.16
N LEU A 146 -3.11 -7.79 -6.20
CA LEU A 146 -4.38 -7.99 -5.50
C LEU A 146 -4.24 -7.96 -3.97
N SER A 147 -3.13 -8.45 -3.41
CA SER A 147 -2.89 -8.33 -1.96
C SER A 147 -2.72 -6.89 -1.51
N MET A 148 -2.21 -6.03 -2.39
CA MET A 148 -2.09 -4.61 -2.14
C MET A 148 -3.42 -3.91 -2.40
N GLU A 149 -4.17 -4.25 -3.44
CA GLU A 149 -5.50 -3.67 -3.74
C GLU A 149 -6.49 -4.77 -4.17
N PRO A 150 -7.26 -5.34 -3.22
CA PRO A 150 -8.13 -6.48 -3.50
C PRO A 150 -9.25 -6.19 -4.49
N LYS A 151 -9.68 -4.93 -4.57
CA LYS A 151 -10.74 -4.45 -5.46
C LYS A 151 -10.20 -3.85 -6.78
N SER A 152 -8.91 -4.00 -7.06
CA SER A 152 -8.31 -3.46 -8.28
C SER A 152 -8.77 -4.23 -9.50
N GLN A 153 -9.65 -3.63 -10.30
CA GLN A 153 -10.16 -4.22 -11.54
C GLN A 153 -9.00 -4.58 -12.50
N LYS A 154 -8.00 -3.70 -12.65
CA LYS A 154 -6.81 -3.95 -13.47
C LYS A 154 -6.06 -5.21 -13.03
N ALA A 155 -5.97 -5.47 -11.73
CA ALA A 155 -5.28 -6.64 -11.19
C ALA A 155 -6.09 -7.94 -11.39
N LEU A 156 -7.41 -7.87 -11.24
CA LEU A 156 -8.32 -8.98 -11.53
C LEU A 156 -8.27 -9.36 -13.01
N GLU A 157 -8.37 -8.37 -13.92
CA GLU A 157 -8.26 -8.58 -15.36
C GLU A 157 -6.90 -9.17 -15.75
N GLN A 158 -5.82 -8.64 -15.17
CA GLN A 158 -4.48 -9.15 -15.45
C GLN A 158 -4.31 -10.60 -14.98
N ARG A 159 -4.90 -10.98 -13.84
CA ARG A 159 -4.92 -12.36 -13.38
C ARG A 159 -5.72 -13.26 -14.33
N ALA A 160 -6.93 -12.86 -14.71
CA ALA A 160 -7.77 -13.61 -15.64
C ALA A 160 -7.07 -13.85 -16.98
N ARG A 161 -6.39 -12.84 -17.53
CA ARG A 161 -5.57 -12.97 -18.76
C ARG A 161 -4.47 -14.01 -18.62
N VAL A 162 -3.79 -14.05 -17.47
CA VAL A 162 -2.74 -15.04 -17.21
C VAL A 162 -3.31 -16.45 -17.12
N GLU A 163 -4.44 -16.63 -16.42
CA GLU A 163 -5.12 -17.92 -16.29
C GLU A 163 -5.62 -18.43 -17.66
N GLN A 164 -6.19 -17.55 -18.47
CA GLN A 164 -6.59 -17.86 -19.85
C GLN A 164 -5.38 -18.27 -20.70
N SER A 165 -4.32 -17.46 -20.72
CA SER A 165 -3.10 -17.75 -21.49
C SER A 165 -2.43 -19.06 -21.06
N ALA A 166 -2.52 -19.42 -19.77
CA ALA A 166 -2.02 -20.67 -19.24
C ALA A 166 -2.86 -21.87 -19.73
N SER A 167 -4.19 -21.77 -19.64
CA SER A 167 -5.12 -22.79 -20.10
C SER A 167 -4.96 -23.08 -21.60
N GLU A 168 -4.86 -22.05 -22.43
CA GLU A 168 -4.69 -22.18 -23.88
C GLU A 168 -3.39 -22.91 -24.27
N ARG A 169 -2.35 -22.84 -23.43
CA ARG A 169 -1.07 -23.52 -23.67
C ARG A 169 -0.94 -24.86 -22.93
N GLY A 170 -2.04 -25.38 -22.39
CA GLY A 170 -2.05 -26.62 -21.61
C GLY A 170 -1.24 -26.53 -20.31
N TYR A 171 -0.92 -25.32 -19.85
CA TYR A 171 -0.30 -25.11 -18.55
C TYR A 171 -1.40 -25.08 -17.50
N TYR A 172 -1.63 -26.23 -16.87
CA TYR A 172 -2.39 -26.28 -15.64
C TYR A 172 -1.43 -25.90 -14.52
N PRO A 173 -1.63 -24.75 -13.83
CA PRO A 173 -0.85 -24.49 -12.63
C PRO A 173 -1.01 -25.71 -11.72
N PRO A 174 0.07 -26.26 -11.16
CA PRO A 174 -0.08 -27.33 -10.18
C PRO A 174 -1.05 -26.79 -9.11
N PHE A 175 -2.17 -27.48 -8.94
CA PHE A 175 -3.27 -27.15 -8.02
C PHE A 175 -2.78 -27.09 -6.56
N ARG A 176 -1.93 -26.13 -6.24
CA ARG A 176 -1.27 -25.95 -4.94
C ARG A 176 -1.40 -24.52 -4.40
N PHE A 177 -2.41 -23.79 -4.86
CA PHE A 177 -3.05 -22.80 -3.99
C PHE A 177 -4.40 -23.33 -3.59
N SER A 178 -4.36 -24.08 -2.50
CA SER A 178 -5.48 -24.28 -1.61
C SER A 178 -6.18 -22.94 -1.38
N LEU A 179 -7.34 -22.74 -2.00
CA LEU A 179 -8.43 -21.96 -1.44
C LEU A 179 -8.99 -22.62 -0.14
N ARG A 180 -8.16 -23.36 0.62
CA ARG A 180 -8.53 -23.78 1.97
C ARG A 180 -8.17 -22.62 2.89
N ARG A 181 -9.21 -21.90 3.31
CA ARG A 181 -9.28 -20.93 4.41
C ARG A 181 -8.63 -19.56 4.15
N ALA A 182 -9.17 -18.82 3.17
CA ALA A 182 -9.69 -17.51 3.56
C ALA A 182 -11.06 -17.79 4.21
N VAL A 183 -11.07 -18.00 5.52
CA VAL A 183 -12.30 -17.89 6.30
C VAL A 183 -12.69 -16.42 6.20
N ILE A 184 -13.47 -16.09 5.18
CA ILE A 184 -14.36 -14.94 5.25
C ILE A 184 -15.45 -15.41 6.21
N PRO A 185 -15.59 -14.86 7.42
CA PRO A 185 -16.74 -15.16 8.25
C PRO A 185 -17.95 -14.57 7.53
N TRP A 186 -18.62 -15.41 6.75
CA TRP A 186 -19.97 -15.15 6.30
C TRP A 186 -20.84 -15.13 7.54
N CYS A 187 -21.39 -13.95 7.83
CA CYS A 187 -22.55 -13.78 8.69
C CYS A 187 -23.67 -14.72 8.23
N GLY A 188 -24.29 -15.46 9.16
CA GLY A 188 -25.55 -16.14 8.88
C GLY A 188 -25.81 -17.35 9.78
N HIS A 189 -26.67 -17.13 10.79
CA HIS A 189 -27.42 -18.02 11.68
C HIS A 189 -27.15 -17.60 13.13
N GLY A 190 -28.01 -16.84 13.81
CA GLY A 190 -29.47 -16.95 13.84
C GLY A 190 -29.85 -17.74 15.08
N TRP A 191 -29.87 -17.06 16.23
CA TRP A 191 -30.73 -17.25 17.40
C TRP A 191 -30.77 -15.91 18.13
#